data_AF-A0A812T661-F1
#
_entry.id   AF-A0A812T661-F1
#
_cell.length_a   1.000
_cell.length_b   1.000
_cell.length_c   1.000
_cell.angle_alpha   90.00
_cell.angle_beta   90.00
_cell.angle_gamma   90.00
#
_symmetry.space_group_name_H-M   'P 1'
#
loop_
_entity.id
_entity.type
_entity.pdbx_description
1 polymer ?
#
loop_
_entity_poly.entity_id
_entity_poly.type
_entity_poly.pdbx_seq_one_letter_code
_entity_poly.pdbx_strand_id
1 'polypeptide(L)'
;MACKCAWRPGIAASCGVQVLVHSSRSSRTYGQRGAACTTASLCQSALGIMSLLCPRVLKPHLARRWRRGAAQQRGNVQARAARMSFECVAGDLAISMMIPTFEAFLLSGSGIYTPLWLIFGSATGPNFASPEVKHGVVLAACWLSSASYARAYEGEALDGEDPSELLWRLFTTNFLNAWLIFFAVSFLGLFEPFSEADCLHLGIPADTWGSAGFSLDAKVIRQVVDVNIDILVEALLLNTWHVYYAGSDFYKLWSLLMRRFGM
;
A
#
# COMPACT_ATOMS: atom_id res chain seq x y z
N MET A 1 15.17 -64.83 30.48
CA MET A 1 13.91 -65.16 29.76
C MET A 1 13.96 -64.47 28.41
N ALA A 2 14.25 -65.23 27.35
CA ALA A 2 14.42 -64.74 26.00
C ALA A 2 13.15 -65.05 25.19
N CYS A 3 12.49 -64.02 24.66
CA CYS A 3 11.38 -64.19 23.73
C CYS A 3 11.88 -63.82 22.32
N LYS A 4 12.09 -64.84 21.50
CA LYS A 4 12.34 -64.74 20.06
C LYS A 4 11.03 -64.31 19.38
N CYS A 5 11.04 -63.22 18.63
CA CYS A 5 9.98 -62.93 17.66
C CYS A 5 10.60 -62.93 16.25
N ALA A 6 10.15 -63.92 15.47
CA ALA A 6 10.53 -64.15 14.09
C ALA A 6 9.90 -63.10 13.17
N TRP A 7 10.69 -62.58 12.24
CA TRP A 7 10.26 -61.77 11.12
C TRP A 7 9.62 -62.67 10.04
N ARG A 8 8.43 -62.32 9.55
CA ARG A 8 7.86 -62.79 8.28
C ARG A 8 7.60 -61.58 7.38
N PRO A 9 8.06 -61.55 6.12
CA PRO A 9 7.68 -60.52 5.16
C PRO A 9 6.47 -61.00 4.33
N GLY A 10 5.58 -60.07 4.03
CA GLY A 10 4.58 -60.22 2.96
C GLY A 10 3.14 -60.34 3.47
N ILE A 11 2.44 -59.21 3.53
CA ILE A 11 1.06 -59.01 3.06
C ILE A 11 0.94 -57.50 2.78
N ALA A 12 0.71 -57.16 1.52
CA ALA A 12 0.32 -55.83 1.10
C ALA A 12 -1.13 -55.56 1.58
N ALA A 13 -1.32 -54.57 2.43
CA ALA A 13 -2.63 -54.07 2.82
C ALA A 13 -2.81 -52.67 2.24
N SER A 14 -3.56 -52.60 1.14
CA SER A 14 -4.14 -51.37 0.61
C SER A 14 -5.23 -50.88 1.55
N CYS A 15 -4.95 -49.88 2.38
CA CYS A 15 -5.97 -49.15 3.11
C CYS A 15 -6.52 -48.02 2.22
N GLY A 16 -7.60 -48.32 1.50
CA GLY A 16 -8.50 -47.30 0.98
C GLY A 16 -9.36 -46.77 2.13
N VAL A 17 -9.14 -45.52 2.52
CA VAL A 17 -10.04 -44.81 3.43
C VAL A 17 -11.09 -44.09 2.57
N GLN A 18 -12.26 -44.70 2.43
CA GLN A 18 -13.46 -44.01 1.98
C GLN A 18 -13.95 -43.12 3.14
N VAL A 19 -13.83 -41.80 2.98
CA VAL A 19 -14.48 -40.85 3.89
C VAL A 19 -15.90 -40.63 3.38
N LEU A 20 -16.86 -41.17 4.14
CA LEU A 20 -18.29 -40.88 4.01
C LEU A 20 -18.52 -39.40 4.35
N VAL A 21 -18.86 -38.58 3.35
CA VAL A 21 -19.29 -37.19 3.58
C VAL A 21 -20.80 -37.19 3.83
N HIS A 22 -21.17 -37.02 5.10
CA HIS A 22 -22.56 -36.71 5.47
C HIS A 22 -22.87 -35.28 5.01
N SER A 23 -23.74 -35.18 4.00
CA SER A 23 -24.35 -33.93 3.55
C SER A 23 -25.34 -33.43 4.62
N SER A 24 -25.01 -32.33 5.30
CA SER A 24 -26.00 -31.42 5.86
C SER A 24 -25.86 -30.06 5.18
N ARG A 25 -26.97 -29.63 4.57
CA ARG A 25 -27.16 -28.32 3.96
C ARG A 25 -27.08 -27.21 5.01
N SER A 26 -26.45 -26.10 4.63
CA SER A 26 -26.80 -24.70 4.93
C SER A 26 -25.62 -23.88 5.47
N SER A 27 -24.87 -23.25 4.55
CA SER A 27 -24.56 -21.80 4.52
C SER A 27 -23.39 -21.55 3.55
N ARG A 28 -23.60 -20.63 2.59
CA ARG A 28 -22.66 -20.31 1.50
C ARG A 28 -21.36 -19.73 2.08
N THR A 29 -20.30 -20.51 2.01
CA THR A 29 -18.92 -20.08 2.28
C THR A 29 -18.20 -19.80 0.96
N TYR A 30 -17.59 -18.62 0.90
CA TYR A 30 -16.70 -18.17 -0.17
C TYR A 30 -15.57 -19.19 -0.37
N GLY A 31 -15.51 -19.74 -1.58
CA GLY A 31 -14.61 -20.80 -1.95
C GLY A 31 -13.33 -20.30 -2.61
N GLN A 32 -12.25 -20.98 -2.21
CA GLN A 32 -11.07 -21.29 -3.02
C GLN A 32 -9.98 -20.20 -3.20
N ARG A 33 -9.14 -20.07 -2.17
CA ARG A 33 -7.66 -20.07 -2.33
C ARG A 33 -6.91 -20.57 -1.07
N GLY A 34 -7.50 -21.55 -0.40
CA GLY A 34 -6.84 -22.27 0.69
C GLY A 34 -5.79 -23.29 0.24
N ALA A 35 -5.74 -23.71 -1.03
CA ALA A 35 -5.06 -24.96 -1.42
C ALA A 35 -3.55 -25.02 -1.11
N ALA A 36 -2.78 -23.95 -1.35
CA ALA A 36 -1.33 -23.96 -1.10
C ALA A 36 -0.99 -23.83 0.39
N CYS A 37 -1.73 -23.01 1.14
CA CYS A 37 -1.55 -22.89 2.59
C CYS A 37 -2.16 -24.10 3.34
N THR A 38 -3.17 -24.77 2.77
CA THR A 38 -3.72 -26.01 3.32
C THR A 38 -2.79 -27.19 3.10
N THR A 39 -1.96 -27.28 2.06
CA THR A 39 -1.01 -28.41 2.00
C THR A 39 0.10 -28.27 3.04
N ALA A 40 0.59 -27.05 3.30
CA ALA A 40 1.53 -26.78 4.39
C ALA A 40 0.88 -26.94 5.78
N SER A 41 -0.37 -26.47 5.95
CA SER A 41 -1.15 -26.62 7.19
C SER A 41 -1.62 -28.05 7.44
N LEU A 42 -1.96 -28.81 6.39
CA LEU A 42 -2.30 -30.24 6.46
C LEU A 42 -1.05 -31.08 6.72
N CYS A 43 0.11 -30.72 6.16
CA CYS A 43 1.39 -31.35 6.55
C CYS A 43 1.73 -31.06 8.02
N GLN A 44 1.53 -29.82 8.50
CA GLN A 44 1.72 -29.49 9.92
C GLN A 44 0.73 -30.20 10.83
N SER A 45 -0.52 -30.36 10.40
CA SER A 45 -1.58 -31.06 11.15
C SER A 45 -1.37 -32.58 11.15
N ALA A 46 -0.97 -33.17 10.03
CA ALA A 46 -0.64 -34.60 9.92
C ALA A 46 0.64 -34.95 10.70
N LEU A 47 1.64 -34.07 10.74
CA LEU A 47 2.83 -34.22 11.57
C LEU A 47 2.54 -33.96 13.06
N GLY A 48 1.62 -33.06 13.39
CA GLY A 48 1.11 -32.86 14.74
C GLY A 48 0.42 -34.11 15.28
N ILE A 49 -0.44 -34.74 14.46
CA ILE A 49 -1.10 -36.01 14.78
C ILE A 49 -0.09 -37.16 14.89
N MET A 50 0.91 -37.24 14.01
CA MET A 50 2.01 -38.22 14.12
C MET A 50 2.87 -38.03 15.38
N SER A 51 3.04 -36.79 15.86
CA SER A 51 3.75 -36.50 17.11
C SER A 51 2.97 -36.90 18.37
N LEU A 52 1.64 -36.90 18.29
CA LEU A 52 0.74 -37.38 19.34
C LEU A 52 0.66 -38.91 19.37
N LEU A 53 0.76 -39.57 18.21
CA LEU A 53 0.66 -41.03 18.09
C LEU A 53 1.97 -41.79 18.38
N CYS A 54 3.13 -41.12 18.41
CA CYS A 54 4.41 -41.78 18.66
C CYS A 54 5.43 -40.92 19.45
N PRO A 55 5.14 -40.52 20.70
CA PRO A 55 6.02 -39.64 21.50
C PRO A 55 7.39 -40.26 21.85
N ARG A 56 7.59 -41.57 21.66
CA ARG A 56 8.84 -42.28 22.01
C ARG A 56 9.85 -42.44 20.87
N VAL A 57 9.50 -42.12 19.62
CA VAL A 57 10.38 -42.41 18.46
C VAL A 57 11.03 -41.15 17.86
N LEU A 58 10.49 -39.95 18.14
CA LEU A 58 11.11 -38.73 17.67
C LEU A 58 12.30 -38.36 18.57
N LYS A 59 13.51 -38.75 18.13
CA LYS A 59 14.73 -38.41 18.85
C LYS A 59 14.79 -36.90 19.09
N PRO A 60 15.05 -36.42 20.33
CA PRO A 60 14.96 -35.00 20.69
C PRO A 60 15.83 -34.07 19.83
N HIS A 61 16.86 -34.59 19.17
CA HIS A 61 17.66 -33.83 18.21
C HIS A 61 16.91 -33.46 16.91
N LEU A 62 16.00 -34.32 16.42
CA LEU A 62 15.21 -34.04 15.22
C LEU A 62 14.17 -32.95 15.48
N ALA A 63 13.51 -32.99 16.64
CA ALA A 63 12.58 -31.93 17.06
C ALA A 63 13.27 -30.57 17.17
N ARG A 64 14.49 -30.51 17.73
CA ARG A 64 15.28 -29.27 17.81
C ARG A 64 15.74 -28.76 16.43
N ARG A 65 16.08 -29.65 15.49
CA ARG A 65 16.46 -29.27 14.13
C ARG A 65 15.26 -28.71 13.36
N TRP A 66 14.09 -29.32 13.51
CA TRP A 66 12.86 -28.87 12.87
C TRP A 66 12.37 -27.51 13.41
N ARG A 67 12.36 -27.32 14.73
CA ARG A 67 12.02 -26.01 15.33
C ARG A 67 12.96 -24.90 14.87
N ARG A 68 14.27 -25.19 14.77
CA ARG A 68 15.26 -24.25 14.23
C ARG A 68 14.99 -23.91 12.76
N GLY A 69 14.67 -24.90 11.93
CA GLY A 69 14.30 -24.70 10.52
C GLY A 69 13.04 -23.85 10.36
N ALA A 70 11.97 -24.15 11.11
CA ALA A 70 10.73 -23.38 11.07
C ALA A 70 10.89 -21.94 11.57
N ALA A 71 11.71 -21.72 12.62
CA ALA A 71 12.03 -20.37 13.11
C ALA A 71 12.85 -19.58 12.11
N GLN A 72 13.85 -20.21 11.48
CA GLN A 72 14.67 -19.60 10.44
C GLN A 72 13.85 -19.24 9.20
N GLN A 73 12.93 -20.10 8.79
CA GLN A 73 12.04 -19.84 7.66
C GLN A 73 11.10 -18.66 7.94
N ARG A 74 10.52 -18.56 9.16
CA ARG A 74 9.75 -17.38 9.57
C ARG A 74 10.59 -16.10 9.57
N GLY A 75 11.82 -16.17 10.10
CA GLY A 75 12.75 -15.04 10.10
C GLY A 75 13.07 -14.55 8.68
N ASN A 76 13.29 -15.47 7.74
CA ASN A 76 13.56 -15.13 6.34
C ASN A 76 12.35 -14.48 5.66
N VAL A 77 11.13 -14.95 5.92
CA VAL A 77 9.89 -14.37 5.37
C VAL A 77 9.66 -12.97 5.93
N GLN A 78 9.80 -12.78 7.25
CA GLN A 78 9.67 -11.45 7.89
C GLN A 78 10.73 -10.47 7.39
N ALA A 79 11.99 -10.91 7.28
CA ALA A 79 13.07 -10.06 6.76
C ALA A 79 12.84 -9.66 5.31
N ARG A 80 12.29 -10.56 4.48
CA ARG A 80 11.92 -10.24 3.10
C ARG A 80 10.77 -9.24 3.05
N ALA A 81 9.72 -9.44 3.84
CA ALA A 81 8.60 -8.49 3.93
C ALA A 81 9.06 -7.09 4.38
N ALA A 82 9.94 -7.01 5.38
CA ALA A 82 10.47 -5.75 5.88
C ALA A 82 11.38 -5.01 4.88
N ARG A 83 12.15 -5.73 4.06
CA ARG A 83 12.92 -5.11 2.97
C ARG A 83 12.00 -4.59 1.87
N MET A 84 11.03 -5.40 1.48
CA MET A 84 10.06 -5.01 0.45
C MET A 84 9.24 -3.79 0.89
N SER A 85 8.89 -3.66 2.17
CA SER A 85 8.20 -2.47 2.66
C SER A 85 9.11 -1.23 2.65
N PHE A 86 10.38 -1.35 3.03
CA PHE A 86 11.30 -0.20 3.06
C PHE A 86 11.57 0.39 1.68
N GLU A 87 11.82 -0.46 0.67
CA GLU A 87 12.06 -0.01 -0.71
C GLU A 87 10.82 0.68 -1.30
N CYS A 88 9.62 0.15 -1.03
CA CYS A 88 8.36 0.78 -1.45
C CYS A 88 8.19 2.16 -0.81
N VAL A 89 8.40 2.27 0.51
CA VAL A 89 8.31 3.52 1.28
C VAL A 89 9.32 4.57 0.79
N ALA A 90 10.56 4.14 0.47
CA ALA A 90 11.57 5.04 -0.08
C ALA A 90 11.16 5.57 -1.46
N GLY A 91 10.55 4.72 -2.29
CA GLY A 91 9.98 5.12 -3.58
C GLY A 91 8.83 6.11 -3.41
N ASP A 92 7.92 5.87 -2.47
CA ASP A 92 6.81 6.79 -2.16
C ASP A 92 7.34 8.17 -1.76
N LEU A 93 8.30 8.21 -0.85
CA LEU A 93 8.93 9.46 -0.41
C LEU A 93 9.59 10.20 -1.58
N ALA A 94 10.33 9.49 -2.44
CA ALA A 94 10.99 10.11 -3.58
C ALA A 94 9.98 10.68 -4.58
N ILE A 95 8.92 9.93 -4.90
CA ILE A 95 7.87 10.37 -5.83
C ILE A 95 7.12 11.56 -5.26
N SER A 96 6.65 11.50 -4.00
CA SER A 96 5.95 12.63 -3.36
C SER A 96 6.79 13.91 -3.33
N MET A 97 8.11 13.80 -3.16
CA MET A 97 9.02 14.96 -3.23
C MET A 97 9.20 15.51 -4.66
N MET A 98 9.04 14.67 -5.68
CA MET A 98 9.16 15.07 -7.10
C MET A 98 7.87 15.67 -7.65
N ILE A 99 6.71 15.32 -7.09
CA ILE A 99 5.38 15.79 -7.57
C ILE A 99 5.30 17.31 -7.71
N PRO A 100 5.62 18.13 -6.68
CA PRO A 100 5.49 19.58 -6.79
C PRO A 100 6.44 20.15 -7.86
N THR A 101 7.61 19.56 -8.03
CA THR A 101 8.55 19.96 -9.09
C THR A 101 7.97 19.68 -10.47
N PHE A 102 7.33 18.51 -10.63
CA PHE A 102 6.66 18.12 -11.86
C PHE A 102 5.45 19.02 -12.17
N GLU A 103 4.63 19.35 -11.16
CA GLU A 103 3.51 20.26 -11.28
C GLU A 103 3.94 21.69 -11.63
N ALA A 104 4.97 22.21 -10.94
CA ALA A 104 5.54 23.52 -11.25
C ALA A 104 6.06 23.56 -12.69
N PHE A 105 6.79 22.53 -13.13
CA PHE A 105 7.28 22.44 -14.50
C PHE A 105 6.15 22.38 -15.52
N LEU A 106 5.15 21.51 -15.30
CA LEU A 106 4.06 21.33 -16.25
C LEU A 106 3.11 22.52 -16.30
N LEU A 107 2.66 23.01 -15.16
CA LEU A 107 1.60 24.02 -15.08
C LEU A 107 2.18 25.42 -15.25
N SER A 108 3.23 25.74 -14.49
CA SER A 108 3.82 27.08 -14.53
C SER A 108 4.77 27.23 -15.73
N GLY A 109 5.55 26.19 -16.04
CA GLY A 109 6.45 26.20 -17.20
C GLY A 109 5.71 26.27 -18.55
N SER A 110 4.46 25.77 -18.62
CA SER A 110 3.60 25.94 -19.81
C SER A 110 2.82 27.24 -19.84
N GLY A 111 2.80 27.99 -18.73
CA GLY A 111 1.98 29.21 -18.58
C GLY A 111 0.48 28.96 -18.48
N ILE A 112 0.04 27.72 -18.31
CA ILE A 112 -1.39 27.37 -18.17
C ILE A 112 -1.92 27.86 -16.82
N TYR A 113 -1.16 27.58 -15.76
CA TYR A 113 -1.62 27.80 -14.39
C TYR A 113 -0.43 27.83 -13.42
N THR A 114 -0.46 28.73 -12.43
CA THR A 114 0.55 28.78 -11.38
C THR A 114 -0.11 28.44 -10.04
N PRO A 115 0.27 27.32 -9.40
CA PRO A 115 -0.29 26.92 -8.11
C PRO A 115 -0.04 27.98 -7.02
N LEU A 116 -1.01 28.15 -6.11
CA LEU A 116 -0.92 29.12 -5.02
C LEU A 116 0.25 28.80 -4.08
N TRP A 117 0.47 27.52 -3.77
CA TRP A 117 1.59 27.10 -2.93
C TRP A 117 2.94 27.55 -3.49
N LEU A 118 3.07 27.64 -4.83
CA LEU A 118 4.28 28.10 -5.49
C LEU A 118 4.40 29.63 -5.44
N ILE A 119 3.31 30.36 -5.68
CA ILE A 119 3.27 31.83 -5.60
C ILE A 119 3.64 32.30 -4.18
N PHE A 120 2.92 31.81 -3.17
CA PHE A 120 3.15 32.21 -1.78
C PHE A 120 4.48 31.69 -1.23
N GLY A 121 4.84 30.45 -1.58
CA GLY A 121 6.13 29.88 -1.18
C GLY A 121 7.31 30.71 -1.71
N SER A 122 7.21 31.22 -2.93
CA SER A 122 8.24 32.06 -3.55
C SER A 122 8.28 33.49 -2.99
N ALA A 123 7.13 34.01 -2.53
CA ALA A 123 7.02 35.36 -1.98
C ALA A 123 7.64 35.51 -0.57
N THR A 124 7.75 34.43 0.20
CA THR A 124 8.20 34.46 1.61
C THR A 124 9.72 34.66 1.82
N GLY A 125 10.45 35.20 0.83
CA GLY A 125 11.87 35.55 0.94
C GLY A 125 12.84 34.35 0.86
N PRO A 126 14.15 34.57 1.10
CA PRO A 126 15.18 33.53 0.97
C PRO A 126 15.02 32.48 2.08
N ASN A 127 14.29 31.43 1.77
CA ASN A 127 14.09 30.28 2.63
C ASN A 127 15.20 29.24 2.44
N PHE A 128 15.49 28.46 3.50
CA PHE A 128 16.44 27.34 3.43
C PHE A 128 16.00 26.21 2.48
N ALA A 129 14.68 26.08 2.26
CA ALA A 129 14.08 25.08 1.37
C ALA A 129 13.22 25.77 0.32
N SER A 130 13.28 25.25 -0.91
CA SER A 130 12.44 25.72 -2.01
C SER A 130 10.96 25.40 -1.74
N PRO A 131 10.01 26.16 -2.32
CA PRO A 131 8.57 25.91 -2.17
C PRO A 131 8.17 24.47 -2.52
N GLU A 132 8.77 23.91 -3.57
CA GLU A 132 8.51 22.54 -4.04
C GLU A 132 8.88 21.51 -2.98
N VAL A 133 10.04 21.68 -2.33
CA VAL A 133 10.49 20.77 -1.27
C VAL A 133 9.56 20.85 -0.06
N LYS A 134 9.14 22.06 0.34
CA LYS A 134 8.22 22.24 1.47
C LYS A 134 6.87 21.57 1.19
N HIS A 135 6.32 21.78 -0.01
CA HIS A 135 5.04 21.16 -0.41
C HIS A 135 5.19 19.63 -0.52
N GLY A 136 6.28 19.15 -1.09
CA GLY A 136 6.57 17.72 -1.26
C GLY A 136 6.68 16.98 0.07
N VAL A 137 7.22 17.63 1.11
CA VAL A 137 7.23 17.08 2.48
C VAL A 137 5.80 16.90 3.02
N VAL A 138 4.92 17.87 2.78
CA VAL A 138 3.52 17.80 3.22
C VAL A 138 2.80 16.66 2.50
N LEU A 139 2.92 16.59 1.18
CA LEU A 139 2.34 15.50 0.37
C LEU A 139 2.86 14.13 0.82
N ALA A 140 4.18 13.98 0.96
CA ALA A 140 4.78 12.75 1.46
C ALA A 140 4.25 12.35 2.84
N ALA A 141 4.11 13.31 3.77
CA ALA A 141 3.56 13.02 5.09
C ALA A 141 2.10 12.56 5.03
N CYS A 142 1.27 13.18 4.19
CA CYS A 142 -0.12 12.78 3.96
C CYS A 142 -0.20 11.36 3.36
N TRP A 143 0.60 11.08 2.33
CA TRP A 143 0.62 9.78 1.67
C TRP A 143 1.11 8.68 2.61
N LEU A 144 2.26 8.86 3.26
CA LEU A 144 2.84 7.84 4.14
C LEU A 144 1.89 7.49 5.29
N SER A 145 1.18 8.49 5.83
CA SER A 145 0.20 8.31 6.90
C SER A 145 -1.03 7.52 6.43
N SER A 146 -1.59 7.90 5.28
CA SER A 146 -2.76 7.24 4.71
C SER A 146 -2.44 5.81 4.25
N ALA A 147 -1.29 5.60 3.60
CA ALA A 147 -0.82 4.29 3.14
C ALA A 147 -0.53 3.36 4.32
N SER A 148 0.07 3.87 5.39
CA SER A 148 0.31 3.11 6.63
C SER A 148 -1.01 2.70 7.29
N TYR A 149 -1.99 3.61 7.36
CA TYR A 149 -3.32 3.31 7.89
C TYR A 149 -4.05 2.26 7.06
N ALA A 150 -4.00 2.38 5.73
CA ALA A 150 -4.58 1.43 4.78
C ALA A 150 -3.78 0.12 4.66
N ARG A 151 -2.68 -0.02 5.41
CA ARG A 151 -1.80 -1.19 5.40
C ARG A 151 -1.23 -1.47 4.00
N ALA A 152 -0.99 -0.44 3.19
CA ALA A 152 -0.50 -0.57 1.82
C ALA A 152 0.91 -1.17 1.72
N TYR A 153 1.67 -1.17 2.82
CA TYR A 153 3.05 -1.70 2.86
C TYR A 153 3.17 -3.16 3.31
N GLU A 154 2.06 -3.85 3.57
CA GLU A 154 2.12 -5.26 3.97
C GLU A 154 2.31 -6.19 2.77
N GLY A 155 2.76 -7.40 3.04
CA GLY A 155 3.06 -8.39 2.02
C GLY A 155 1.88 -8.68 1.09
N GLU A 156 0.66 -8.74 1.63
CA GLU A 156 -0.56 -9.01 0.86
C GLU A 156 -0.91 -7.90 -0.14
N ALA A 157 -0.41 -6.68 0.06
CA ALA A 157 -0.58 -5.58 -0.89
C ALA A 157 0.52 -5.61 -1.98
N LEU A 158 1.73 -6.05 -1.62
CA LEU A 158 2.92 -5.92 -2.44
C LEU A 158 3.34 -7.21 -3.15
N ASP A 159 2.66 -8.34 -2.93
CA ASP A 159 2.99 -9.62 -3.55
C ASP A 159 2.36 -9.83 -4.94
N GLY A 160 1.38 -8.99 -5.31
CA GLY A 160 0.68 -9.06 -6.60
C GLY A 160 -0.19 -10.31 -6.79
N GLU A 161 -0.37 -11.16 -5.77
CA GLU A 161 -1.16 -12.38 -5.87
C GLU A 161 -2.67 -12.11 -5.87
N ASP A 162 -3.09 -11.07 -5.14
CA ASP A 162 -4.46 -10.58 -5.05
C ASP A 162 -4.57 -9.11 -5.50
N PRO A 163 -4.82 -8.86 -6.81
CA PRO A 163 -4.95 -7.50 -7.33
C PRO A 163 -6.16 -6.76 -6.76
N SER A 164 -7.16 -7.47 -6.23
CA SER A 164 -8.35 -6.84 -5.65
C SER A 164 -8.07 -6.24 -4.28
N GLU A 165 -7.23 -6.90 -3.48
CA GLU A 165 -6.75 -6.39 -2.20
C GLU A 165 -5.85 -5.17 -2.39
N LEU A 166 -4.91 -5.22 -3.33
CA LEU A 166 -4.07 -4.06 -3.69
C LEU A 166 -4.95 -2.86 -4.08
N LEU A 167 -5.90 -3.04 -5.01
CA LEU A 167 -6.79 -1.96 -5.44
C LEU A 167 -7.63 -1.39 -4.30
N TRP A 168 -8.11 -2.23 -3.39
CA TRP A 168 -8.87 -1.78 -2.23
C TRP A 168 -8.04 -0.96 -1.25
N ARG A 169 -6.80 -1.38 -0.97
CA ARG A 169 -5.86 -0.65 -0.12
C ARG A 169 -5.44 0.67 -0.76
N LEU A 170 -5.16 0.69 -2.06
CA LEU A 170 -4.89 1.93 -2.80
C LEU A 170 -6.10 2.85 -2.79
N PHE A 171 -7.31 2.35 -3.02
CA PHE A 171 -8.51 3.18 -2.93
C PHE A 171 -8.67 3.81 -1.54
N THR A 172 -8.49 3.02 -0.48
CA THR A 172 -8.55 3.50 0.90
C THR A 172 -7.45 4.52 1.19
N THR A 173 -6.24 4.29 0.70
CA THR A 173 -5.10 5.20 0.80
C THR A 173 -5.44 6.54 0.16
N ASN A 174 -5.88 6.54 -1.10
CA ASN A 174 -6.23 7.77 -1.83
C ASN A 174 -7.37 8.53 -1.18
N PHE A 175 -8.41 7.84 -0.70
CA PHE A 175 -9.52 8.48 0.01
C PHE A 175 -9.03 9.21 1.26
N LEU A 176 -8.23 8.54 2.09
CA LEU A 176 -7.68 9.15 3.30
C LEU A 176 -6.67 10.26 2.98
N ASN A 177 -5.85 10.06 1.95
CA ASN A 177 -4.87 11.05 1.50
C ASN A 177 -5.54 12.35 1.06
N ALA A 178 -6.61 12.24 0.26
CA ALA A 178 -7.40 13.39 -0.18
C ALA A 178 -7.94 14.22 0.99
N TRP A 179 -8.45 13.54 2.02
CA TRP A 179 -8.89 14.21 3.25
C TRP A 179 -7.72 14.87 4.00
N LEU A 180 -6.58 14.18 4.12
CA LEU A 180 -5.41 14.72 4.80
C LEU A 180 -4.84 15.94 4.07
N ILE A 181 -4.75 15.93 2.74
CA ILE A 181 -4.33 17.08 1.94
C ILE A 181 -5.31 18.23 2.12
N PHE A 182 -6.62 17.97 1.99
CA PHE A 182 -7.64 18.98 2.20
C PHE A 182 -7.52 19.63 3.58
N PHE A 183 -7.32 18.83 4.63
CA PHE A 183 -7.10 19.33 5.98
C PHE A 183 -5.77 20.06 6.14
N ALA A 184 -4.68 19.55 5.59
CA ALA A 184 -3.37 20.20 5.66
C ALA A 184 -3.43 21.58 5.03
N VAL A 185 -4.04 21.70 3.86
CA VAL A 185 -4.25 22.99 3.18
C VAL A 185 -5.19 23.90 3.99
N SER A 186 -6.28 23.35 4.54
CA SER A 186 -7.23 24.11 5.38
C SER A 186 -6.62 24.66 6.67
N PHE A 187 -5.82 23.86 7.37
CA PHE A 187 -5.33 24.18 8.72
C PHE A 187 -3.93 24.79 8.74
N LEU A 188 -3.06 24.53 7.74
CA LEU A 188 -1.75 25.16 7.64
C LEU A 188 -1.81 26.62 7.14
N GLY A 189 -3.00 27.21 7.08
CA GLY A 189 -3.17 28.62 6.75
C GLY A 189 -3.19 28.93 5.25
N LEU A 190 -3.27 27.94 4.35
CA LEU A 190 -3.51 28.23 2.93
C LEU A 190 -4.96 28.72 2.67
N PHE A 191 -5.88 28.42 3.59
CA PHE A 191 -7.22 29.04 3.63
C PHE A 191 -7.28 30.31 4.49
N GLU A 192 -6.17 30.76 5.08
CA GLU A 192 -6.18 32.07 5.72
C GLU A 192 -6.45 33.09 4.61
N PRO A 193 -7.53 33.90 4.69
CA PRO A 193 -7.84 34.85 3.65
C PRO A 193 -6.74 35.92 3.66
N PHE A 194 -5.68 35.71 2.87
CA PHE A 194 -4.63 36.70 2.72
C PHE A 194 -5.29 37.99 2.23
N SER A 195 -5.19 39.03 3.05
CA SER A 195 -5.73 40.32 2.66
C SER A 195 -4.95 40.83 1.44
N GLU A 196 -5.58 41.71 0.66
CA GLU A 196 -4.85 42.40 -0.41
C GLU A 196 -3.58 43.08 0.13
N ALA A 197 -3.65 43.64 1.34
CA ALA A 197 -2.51 44.25 2.00
C ALA A 197 -1.38 43.24 2.27
N ASP A 198 -1.69 42.01 2.68
CA ASP A 198 -0.69 40.97 2.93
C ASP A 198 -0.02 40.52 1.63
N CYS A 199 -0.81 40.31 0.58
CA CYS A 199 -0.27 39.94 -0.74
C CYS A 199 0.67 41.04 -1.28
N LEU A 200 0.26 42.31 -1.16
CA LEU A 200 1.09 43.44 -1.57
C LEU A 200 2.34 43.58 -0.70
N HIS A 201 2.24 43.32 0.60
CA HIS A 201 3.38 43.32 1.52
C HIS A 201 4.40 42.23 1.18
N LEU A 202 3.92 41.07 0.73
CA LEU A 202 4.73 39.97 0.20
C LEU A 202 5.27 40.24 -1.22
N GLY A 203 4.94 41.40 -1.82
CA GLY A 203 5.38 41.77 -3.16
C GLY A 203 4.67 41.01 -4.28
N ILE A 204 3.51 40.40 -4.02
CA ILE A 204 2.69 39.71 -5.03
C ILE A 204 1.79 40.75 -5.72
N PRO A 205 2.03 41.07 -7.00
CA PRO A 205 1.28 42.11 -7.68
C PRO A 205 -0.12 41.63 -8.08
N ALA A 206 -1.07 42.57 -8.20
CA ALA A 206 -2.49 42.28 -8.44
C ALA A 206 -2.77 41.58 -9.79
N ASP A 207 -1.91 41.82 -10.78
CA ASP A 207 -1.94 41.18 -12.11
C ASP A 207 -1.73 39.65 -12.06
N THR A 208 -1.09 39.13 -11.00
CA THR A 208 -0.98 37.68 -10.72
C THR A 208 -2.34 36.97 -10.66
N TRP A 209 -3.40 37.71 -10.37
CA TRP A 209 -4.77 37.21 -10.24
C TRP A 209 -5.62 37.43 -11.50
N GLY A 210 -5.02 38.01 -12.55
CA GLY A 210 -5.72 38.34 -13.80
C GLY A 210 -6.83 39.38 -13.60
N SER A 211 -7.84 39.35 -14.46
CA SER A 211 -8.97 40.30 -14.41
C SER A 211 -9.85 40.16 -13.17
N ALA A 212 -9.72 39.08 -12.41
CA ALA A 212 -10.49 38.84 -11.18
C ALA A 212 -9.95 39.61 -9.97
N GLY A 213 -8.69 40.08 -10.02
CA GLY A 213 -8.03 40.78 -8.91
C GLY A 213 -8.03 39.97 -7.61
N PHE A 214 -7.97 40.65 -6.47
CA PHE A 214 -7.95 40.03 -5.12
C PHE A 214 -9.32 39.53 -4.62
N SER A 215 -10.20 39.06 -5.51
CA SER A 215 -11.50 38.49 -5.13
C SER A 215 -11.34 37.24 -4.25
N LEU A 216 -12.07 37.19 -3.12
CA LEU A 216 -12.08 36.04 -2.21
C LEU A 216 -12.54 34.77 -2.93
N ASP A 217 -13.58 34.87 -3.76
CA ASP A 217 -14.13 33.73 -4.50
C ASP A 217 -13.09 33.15 -5.47
N ALA A 218 -12.33 34.01 -6.16
CA ALA A 218 -11.28 33.57 -7.07
C ALA A 218 -10.16 32.82 -6.34
N LYS A 219 -9.81 33.26 -5.12
CA LYS A 219 -8.81 32.59 -4.27
C LYS A 219 -9.30 31.21 -3.82
N VAL A 220 -10.53 31.12 -3.33
CA VAL A 220 -11.13 29.84 -2.89
C VAL A 220 -11.21 28.86 -4.06
N ILE A 221 -11.64 29.32 -5.24
CA ILE A 221 -11.70 28.48 -6.44
C ILE A 221 -10.30 27.97 -6.82
N ARG A 222 -9.29 28.84 -6.86
CA ARG A 222 -7.89 28.42 -7.14
C ARG A 222 -7.39 27.41 -6.11
N GLN A 223 -7.67 27.61 -4.83
CA GLN A 223 -7.27 26.66 -3.79
C GLN A 223 -7.92 25.28 -3.96
N VAL A 224 -9.22 25.26 -4.32
CA VAL A 224 -9.92 24.01 -4.64
C VAL A 224 -9.29 23.36 -5.86
N VAL A 225 -8.94 24.12 -6.90
CA VAL A 225 -8.26 23.60 -8.08
C VAL A 225 -6.89 23.01 -7.72
N ASP A 226 -6.07 23.71 -6.94
CA ASP A 226 -4.76 23.23 -6.46
C ASP A 226 -4.89 21.89 -5.74
N VAL A 227 -5.78 21.82 -4.74
CA VAL A 227 -5.99 20.59 -3.96
C VAL A 227 -6.41 19.43 -4.86
N ASN A 228 -7.28 19.66 -5.85
CA ASN A 228 -7.71 18.61 -6.76
C ASN A 228 -6.58 18.16 -7.70
N ILE A 229 -5.73 19.09 -8.15
CA ILE A 229 -4.54 18.76 -8.96
C ILE A 229 -3.58 17.91 -8.12
N ASP A 230 -3.23 18.35 -6.92
CA ASP A 230 -2.32 17.63 -6.02
C ASP A 230 -2.83 16.20 -5.77
N ILE A 231 -4.11 16.05 -5.40
CA ILE A 231 -4.72 14.74 -5.18
C ILE A 231 -4.65 13.86 -6.42
N LEU A 232 -4.96 14.40 -7.60
CA LEU A 232 -5.01 13.64 -8.84
C LEU A 232 -3.61 13.19 -9.29
N VAL A 233 -2.65 14.11 -9.31
CA VAL A 233 -1.27 13.83 -9.75
C VAL A 233 -0.60 12.87 -8.77
N GLU A 234 -0.78 13.07 -7.47
CA GLU A 234 -0.24 12.19 -6.44
C GLU A 234 -0.84 10.80 -6.50
N ALA A 235 -2.17 10.69 -6.55
CA ALA A 235 -2.85 9.41 -6.72
C ALA A 235 -2.35 8.68 -7.97
N LEU A 236 -2.22 9.37 -9.10
CA LEU A 236 -1.79 8.75 -10.35
C LEU A 236 -0.37 8.18 -10.24
N LEU A 237 0.59 8.99 -9.78
CA LEU A 237 2.00 8.60 -9.76
C LEU A 237 2.28 7.53 -8.70
N LEU A 238 1.74 7.68 -7.50
CA LEU A 238 1.98 6.73 -6.41
C LEU A 238 1.21 5.42 -6.59
N ASN A 239 -0.02 5.45 -7.10
CA ASN A 239 -0.71 4.20 -7.45
C ASN A 239 0.04 3.45 -8.55
N THR A 240 0.56 4.16 -9.57
CA THR A 240 1.35 3.55 -10.64
C THR A 240 2.61 2.90 -10.07
N TRP A 241 3.29 3.56 -9.14
CA TRP A 241 4.44 3.02 -8.44
C TRP A 241 4.10 1.77 -7.63
N HIS A 242 3.01 1.78 -6.85
CA HIS A 242 2.59 0.60 -6.06
C HIS A 242 2.23 -0.58 -6.96
N VAL A 243 1.54 -0.35 -8.07
CA VAL A 243 1.22 -1.41 -9.04
C VAL A 243 2.48 -1.97 -9.69
N TYR A 244 3.41 -1.11 -10.07
CA TYR A 244 4.73 -1.51 -10.59
C TYR A 244 5.51 -2.33 -9.56
N TYR A 245 5.57 -1.84 -8.32
CA TYR A 245 6.32 -2.45 -7.24
C TYR A 245 5.76 -3.81 -6.83
N ALA A 246 4.43 -3.95 -6.82
CA ALA A 246 3.76 -5.22 -6.58
C ALA A 246 4.02 -6.28 -7.67
N GLY A 247 4.78 -5.96 -8.73
CA GLY A 247 5.03 -6.85 -9.86
C GLY A 247 3.74 -7.25 -10.59
N SER A 248 2.67 -6.50 -10.38
CA SER A 248 1.37 -6.78 -10.97
C SER A 248 1.43 -6.41 -12.44
N ASP A 249 1.12 -7.37 -13.32
CA ASP A 249 0.94 -7.07 -14.72
C ASP A 249 -0.23 -6.07 -14.85
N PHE A 250 0.11 -4.81 -15.15
CA PHE A 250 -0.85 -3.71 -15.26
C PHE A 250 -1.99 -4.06 -16.22
N TYR A 251 -1.71 -4.80 -17.30
CA TYR A 251 -2.74 -5.27 -18.23
C TYR A 251 -3.69 -6.27 -17.59
N LYS A 252 -3.17 -7.17 -16.75
CA LYS A 252 -4.00 -8.11 -15.99
C LYS A 252 -4.90 -7.37 -15.00
N LEU A 253 -4.36 -6.37 -14.30
CA LEU A 253 -5.11 -5.52 -13.37
C LEU A 253 -6.25 -4.77 -14.08
N TRP A 254 -5.92 -4.11 -15.20
CA TRP A 254 -6.86 -3.38 -16.04
C TRP A 254 -7.97 -4.28 -16.58
N SER A 255 -7.61 -5.47 -17.09
CA SER A 255 -8.59 -6.42 -17.63
C SER A 255 -9.59 -6.93 -16.59
N LEU A 256 -9.16 -7.07 -15.32
CA LEU A 256 -10.04 -7.48 -14.22
C LEU A 256 -11.03 -6.37 -13.84
N LEU A 257 -10.57 -5.11 -13.84
CA LEU A 257 -11.42 -3.95 -13.61
C LEU A 257 -12.51 -3.85 -14.68
N MET A 258 -12.14 -3.88 -15.96
CA MET A 258 -13.08 -3.80 -17.08
C MET A 258 -14.16 -4.90 -16.99
N ARG A 259 -13.75 -6.15 -16.72
CA ARG A 259 -14.70 -7.27 -16.53
C ARG A 259 -15.65 -7.08 -15.35
N ARG A 260 -15.18 -6.52 -14.24
CA ARG A 260 -16.01 -6.36 -13.02
C ARG A 260 -17.02 -5.22 -13.18
N PHE A 261 -16.68 -4.19 -13.94
CA PHE A 261 -17.54 -3.03 -14.19
C PHE A 261 -18.34 -3.11 -15.50
N GLY A 262 -18.16 -4.16 -16.29
CA GLY A 262 -18.90 -4.37 -17.54
C GLY A 262 -18.57 -3.35 -18.63
N MET A 263 -17.34 -2.83 -18.62
CA MET A 263 -16.80 -1.92 -19.63
C MET A 263 -15.93 -2.66 -20.65
#